data_AF-A0A2V5W9B5-F1
#
_entry.id   AF-A0A2V5W9B5-F1
#
_cell.length_a   1.000
_cell.length_b   1.000
_cell.length_c   1.000
_cell.angle_alpha   90.00
_cell.angle_beta   90.00
_cell.angle_gamma   90.00
#
_symmetry.space_group_name_H-M   'P 1'
#
loop_
_entity.id
_entity.type
_entity.pdbx_description
1 polymer ?
#
loop_
_entity_poly.entity_id
_entity_poly.type
_entity_poly.pdbx_seq_one_letter_code
_entity_poly.pdbx_strand_id
1 'polypeptide(L)'
;MDSVVLLYISEGNFLRCRAMKKILSVVALCVTAATVSVAADQPAPAKIDPAQIPKWSADDLNFFLHGSMSTEVVPERVLRAFIKIYPDLFPASDLAYLGLIPDPAFGWPIGFSRKAEVKHLGGLSAVGINCASCHVAQIHSSAAKEPIRILGATSHFNVEAFFGSVLVATFKTSEPANMKLFLGVYFSNPSLDPAWEAQQAKITEAMAGDPFGGKDAAPGDLQPIAPAELELGNDAAELPQHAHSMLKLFHNIRAALHVPDQPPEKIPPASGPGRNDAFGILAASLLNKPQPYAPTKFGLVWDIDKRTWVHWDGNTKSPIARNLLASLGLGAPLHG
;
A
#
# COMPACT_ATOMS: atom_id res chain seq x y z
N MET A 1 -19.81 -21.29 11.87
CA MET A 1 -20.33 -20.46 12.97
C MET A 1 -19.24 -20.38 14.01
N ASP A 2 -18.51 -19.27 14.00
CA ASP A 2 -18.02 -18.52 15.17
C ASP A 2 -16.93 -17.56 14.71
N SER A 3 -17.37 -16.31 14.53
CA SER A 3 -16.58 -15.18 14.08
C SER A 3 -15.63 -14.74 15.19
N VAL A 4 -14.33 -14.93 15.01
CA VAL A 4 -13.33 -14.26 15.84
C VAL A 4 -13.14 -12.86 15.28
N VAL A 5 -13.87 -11.95 15.93
CA VAL A 5 -13.74 -10.50 15.84
C VAL A 5 -12.27 -10.12 16.03
N LEU A 6 -11.68 -9.48 15.02
CA LEU A 6 -10.42 -8.74 15.12
C LEU A 6 -10.62 -7.59 16.12
N LEU A 7 -10.37 -7.89 17.39
CA LEU A 7 -10.26 -6.93 18.47
C LEU A 7 -8.81 -6.44 18.53
N TYR A 8 -8.54 -5.29 17.93
CA TYR A 8 -7.63 -4.28 18.51
C TYR A 8 -7.83 -2.94 17.81
N ILE A 9 -8.90 -2.23 18.19
CA ILE A 9 -9.08 -0.81 17.87
C ILE A 9 -9.48 -0.09 19.16
N SER A 10 -8.55 0.73 19.65
CA SER A 10 -8.76 1.94 20.46
C SER A 10 -9.52 1.81 21.79
N GLU A 11 -8.81 1.95 22.92
CA GLU A 11 -9.39 2.22 24.23
C GLU A 11 -9.96 3.66 24.34
N GLY A 12 -11.17 3.78 24.92
CA GLY A 12 -11.74 4.94 25.64
C GLY A 12 -12.19 6.15 24.79
N ASN A 13 -13.38 6.74 24.91
CA ASN A 13 -14.43 6.75 25.93
C ASN A 13 -15.77 7.08 25.27
N PHE A 14 -16.81 6.28 25.50
CA PHE A 14 -18.20 6.67 25.19
C PHE A 14 -19.00 6.82 26.49
N LEU A 15 -19.27 8.07 26.87
CA LEU A 15 -20.32 8.36 27.85
C LEU A 15 -21.68 8.10 27.21
N ARG A 16 -22.43 7.15 27.79
CA ARG A 16 -23.86 6.97 27.57
C ARG A 16 -24.62 8.20 28.10
N CYS A 17 -25.50 8.78 27.28
CA CYS A 17 -26.73 9.38 27.79
C CYS A 17 -27.88 9.18 26.79
N ARG A 18 -29.06 8.88 27.35
CA ARG A 18 -30.23 8.31 26.67
C ARG A 18 -31.32 9.40 26.55
N ALA A 19 -32.00 9.40 25.41
CA ALA A 19 -33.35 9.93 25.14
C ALA A 19 -33.58 11.45 25.07
N MET A 20 -34.12 11.93 23.93
CA MET A 20 -35.52 12.39 23.88
C MET A 20 -36.02 12.57 22.44
N LYS A 21 -37.29 12.22 22.22
CA LYS A 21 -38.04 12.25 20.95
C LYS A 21 -38.76 13.59 20.78
N LYS A 22 -38.82 14.03 19.51
CA LYS A 22 -39.82 14.89 18.83
C LYS A 22 -40.07 16.31 19.37
N ILE A 23 -39.82 17.32 18.52
CA ILE A 23 -40.78 18.38 18.18
C ILE A 23 -40.59 18.73 16.68
N LEU A 24 -41.70 18.76 15.97
CA LEU A 24 -41.90 19.15 14.58
C LEU A 24 -42.08 20.68 14.54
N SER A 25 -41.48 21.41 13.59
CA SER A 25 -42.10 22.57 12.90
C SER A 25 -41.18 23.23 11.87
N VAL A 26 -41.64 23.10 10.62
CA VAL A 26 -41.53 23.98 9.44
C VAL A 26 -40.89 25.36 9.66
N VAL A 27 -39.76 25.62 8.98
CA VAL A 27 -39.46 26.90 8.32
C VAL A 27 -38.82 26.59 6.97
N ALA A 28 -39.60 26.79 5.90
CA ALA A 28 -39.08 26.85 4.55
C ALA A 28 -38.47 28.24 4.34
N LEU A 29 -37.15 28.32 4.21
CA LEU A 29 -36.47 29.53 3.76
C LEU A 29 -35.53 29.14 2.61
N CYS A 30 -35.75 29.79 1.47
CA CYS A 30 -34.98 29.64 0.24
C CYS A 30 -33.47 29.83 0.51
N VAL A 31 -32.72 28.74 0.55
CA VAL A 31 -31.25 28.78 0.45
C VAL A 31 -30.91 28.60 -1.02
N THR A 32 -30.58 29.70 -1.69
CA THR A 32 -29.84 29.67 -2.94
C THR A 32 -28.52 28.93 -2.68
N ALA A 33 -28.36 27.77 -3.28
CA ALA A 33 -27.13 26.99 -3.24
C ALA A 33 -26.03 27.76 -3.98
N ALA A 34 -25.34 28.65 -3.27
CA ALA A 34 -23.99 29.04 -3.65
C ALA A 34 -23.09 27.84 -3.35
N THR A 35 -22.79 27.05 -4.38
CA THR A 35 -21.69 26.09 -4.34
C THR A 35 -20.40 26.89 -4.23
N VAL A 36 -20.03 27.26 -3.01
CA VAL A 36 -18.64 27.62 -2.71
C VAL A 36 -17.87 26.33 -2.89
N SER A 37 -17.27 26.18 -4.07
CA SER A 37 -16.23 25.19 -4.27
C SER A 37 -15.14 25.56 -3.28
N VAL A 38 -15.06 24.85 -2.16
CA VAL A 38 -13.86 24.85 -1.32
C VAL A 38 -12.80 24.17 -2.17
N ALA A 39 -12.14 24.96 -3.02
CA ALA A 39 -10.84 24.60 -3.52
C ALA A 39 -10.01 24.35 -2.27
N ALA A 40 -9.72 23.07 -1.98
CA ALA A 40 -8.80 22.70 -0.93
C ALA A 40 -7.52 23.50 -1.18
N ASP A 41 -7.20 24.41 -0.27
CA ASP A 41 -6.00 25.23 -0.31
C ASP A 41 -4.82 24.25 -0.28
N GLN A 42 -4.31 23.88 -1.47
CA GLN A 42 -3.19 22.96 -1.58
C GLN A 42 -2.00 23.71 -0.96
N PRO A 43 -1.37 23.18 0.09
CA PRO A 43 -0.21 23.82 0.68
C PRO A 43 0.81 24.07 -0.43
N ALA A 44 1.40 25.26 -0.46
CA ALA A 44 2.45 25.58 -1.41
C ALA A 44 3.54 24.48 -1.37
N PRO A 45 4.03 24.00 -2.53
CA PRO A 45 4.98 22.90 -2.57
C PRO A 45 6.21 23.25 -1.75
N ALA A 46 6.58 22.36 -0.83
CA ALA A 46 7.75 22.50 0.01
C ALA A 46 9.00 22.67 -0.88
N LYS A 47 9.74 23.76 -0.69
CA LYS A 47 10.98 23.96 -1.42
C LYS A 47 12.07 23.05 -0.85
N ILE A 48 12.84 22.45 -1.76
CA ILE A 48 14.09 21.78 -1.43
C ILE A 48 15.18 22.84 -1.52
N ASP A 49 15.91 23.06 -0.44
CA ASP A 49 17.07 23.95 -0.44
C ASP A 49 18.19 23.32 -1.30
N PRO A 50 18.60 23.94 -2.42
CA PRO A 50 19.66 23.43 -3.27
C PRO A 50 20.98 23.20 -2.53
N ALA A 51 21.21 23.88 -1.40
CA ALA A 51 22.38 23.68 -0.56
C ALA A 51 22.49 22.25 0.02
N GLN A 52 21.37 21.50 0.11
CA GLN A 52 21.39 20.10 0.53
C GLN A 52 22.03 19.18 -0.52
N ILE A 53 21.96 19.57 -1.79
CA ILE A 53 22.31 18.73 -2.95
C ILE A 53 23.06 19.55 -4.01
N PRO A 54 24.17 20.23 -3.66
CA PRO A 54 24.80 21.23 -4.52
C PRO A 54 25.38 20.68 -5.84
N LYS A 55 25.40 19.36 -6.00
CA LYS A 55 25.93 18.65 -7.17
C LYS A 55 24.86 17.86 -7.94
N TRP A 56 23.64 17.76 -7.44
CA TRP A 56 22.59 16.99 -8.10
C TRP A 56 21.99 17.78 -9.26
N SER A 57 21.79 17.09 -10.37
CA SER A 57 20.91 17.55 -11.44
C SER A 57 19.44 17.47 -11.01
N ALA A 58 18.55 18.05 -11.81
CA ALA A 58 17.11 17.84 -11.66
C ALA A 58 16.73 16.35 -11.81
N ASP A 59 17.42 15.62 -12.68
CA ASP A 59 17.16 14.19 -12.89
C ASP A 59 17.60 13.35 -11.68
N ASP A 60 18.73 13.68 -11.05
CA ASP A 60 19.18 13.02 -9.81
C ASP A 60 18.16 13.22 -8.69
N LEU A 61 17.63 14.46 -8.56
CA LEU A 61 16.59 14.76 -7.58
C LEU A 61 15.29 14.01 -7.89
N ASN A 62 14.85 14.01 -9.15
CA ASN A 62 13.65 13.28 -9.55
C ASN A 62 13.80 11.77 -9.35
N PHE A 63 14.97 11.22 -9.65
CA PHE A 63 15.28 9.81 -9.39
C PHE A 63 15.26 9.51 -7.89
N PHE A 64 15.80 10.39 -7.05
CA PHE A 64 15.73 10.22 -5.61
C PHE A 64 14.28 10.26 -5.08
N LEU A 65 13.45 11.18 -5.56
CA LEU A 65 12.07 11.35 -5.10
C LEU A 65 11.12 10.27 -5.61
N HIS A 66 11.28 9.83 -6.87
CA HIS A 66 10.32 8.95 -7.57
C HIS A 66 10.94 7.91 -8.52
N GLY A 67 12.26 7.82 -8.61
CA GLY A 67 12.96 6.87 -9.46
C GLY A 67 12.68 5.42 -9.06
N SER A 68 12.54 4.57 -10.07
CA SER A 68 12.33 3.13 -9.87
C SER A 68 13.56 2.45 -9.29
N MET A 69 13.31 1.55 -8.34
CA MET A 69 14.31 0.63 -7.79
C MET A 69 13.93 -0.83 -8.07
N SER A 70 13.05 -1.06 -9.06
CA SER A 70 12.44 -2.37 -9.33
C SER A 70 11.63 -2.92 -8.14
N THR A 71 11.00 -2.03 -7.37
CA THR A 71 10.14 -2.34 -6.21
C THR A 71 8.66 -2.17 -6.53
N GLU A 72 8.30 -1.98 -7.80
CA GLU A 72 6.92 -1.75 -8.24
C GLU A 72 6.11 -3.05 -8.25
N VAL A 73 5.49 -3.34 -7.11
CA VAL A 73 4.79 -4.61 -6.84
C VAL A 73 3.27 -4.45 -6.71
N VAL A 74 2.74 -3.23 -6.75
CA VAL A 74 1.30 -2.97 -6.62
C VAL A 74 0.78 -2.24 -7.86
N PRO A 75 -0.10 -2.82 -8.68
CA PRO A 75 -0.66 -2.13 -9.84
C PRO A 75 -1.43 -0.87 -9.43
N GLU A 76 -1.23 0.24 -10.15
CA GLU A 76 -1.83 1.54 -9.81
C GLU A 76 -3.37 1.48 -9.78
N ARG A 77 -3.97 0.81 -10.77
CA ARG A 77 -5.43 0.67 -10.89
C ARG A 77 -6.00 -0.14 -9.72
N VAL A 78 -5.28 -1.19 -9.30
CA VAL A 78 -5.64 -2.02 -8.14
C VAL A 78 -5.56 -1.19 -6.86
N LEU A 79 -4.45 -0.48 -6.62
CA LEU A 79 -4.28 0.34 -5.41
C LEU A 79 -5.35 1.44 -5.31
N ARG A 80 -5.66 2.12 -6.42
CA ARG A 80 -6.73 3.13 -6.45
C ARG A 80 -8.10 2.52 -6.16
N ALA A 81 -8.36 1.31 -6.65
CA ALA A 81 -9.60 0.60 -6.34
C ALA A 81 -9.68 0.23 -4.85
N PHE A 82 -8.60 -0.31 -4.26
CA PHE A 82 -8.53 -0.61 -2.83
C PHE A 82 -8.74 0.63 -1.95
N ILE A 83 -8.09 1.75 -2.28
CA ILE A 83 -8.28 3.03 -1.57
C ILE A 83 -9.76 3.45 -1.58
N LYS A 84 -10.47 3.22 -2.69
CA LYS A 84 -11.87 3.61 -2.83
C LYS A 84 -12.84 2.70 -2.06
N ILE A 85 -12.61 1.38 -2.07
CA ILE A 85 -13.57 0.41 -1.51
C ILE A 85 -13.32 0.05 -0.04
N TYR A 86 -12.12 0.34 0.49
CA TYR A 86 -11.74 0.04 1.87
C TYR A 86 -11.34 1.29 2.66
N PRO A 87 -12.28 2.20 2.98
CA PRO A 87 -11.98 3.39 3.78
C PRO A 87 -11.51 3.06 5.21
N ASP A 88 -11.79 1.85 5.70
CA ASP A 88 -11.27 1.34 6.97
C ASP A 88 -9.76 1.04 6.91
N LEU A 89 -9.24 0.68 5.73
CA LEU A 89 -7.81 0.41 5.50
C LEU A 89 -7.08 1.63 4.93
N PHE A 90 -7.79 2.47 4.17
CA PHE A 90 -7.29 3.67 3.50
C PHE A 90 -8.19 4.87 3.79
N PRO A 91 -8.06 5.53 4.96
CA PRO A 91 -8.94 6.64 5.36
C PRO A 91 -8.84 7.88 4.47
N ALA A 92 -7.71 8.07 3.77
CA ALA A 92 -7.50 9.18 2.84
C ALA A 92 -6.67 8.72 1.63
N SER A 93 -7.01 9.24 0.44
CA SER A 93 -6.37 8.85 -0.82
C SER A 93 -4.98 9.44 -1.05
N ASP A 94 -4.63 10.50 -0.33
CA ASP A 94 -3.29 11.13 -0.38
C ASP A 94 -2.24 10.37 0.45
N LEU A 95 -2.68 9.38 1.24
CA LEU A 95 -1.87 8.56 2.13
C LEU A 95 -1.05 9.35 3.17
N ALA A 96 -1.36 10.63 3.40
CA ALA A 96 -0.61 11.48 4.32
C ALA A 96 -0.70 11.00 5.78
N TYR A 97 -1.80 10.33 6.14
CA TYR A 97 -1.99 9.71 7.47
C TYR A 97 -0.95 8.62 7.79
N LEU A 98 -0.27 8.07 6.76
CA LEU A 98 0.83 7.13 6.92
C LEU A 98 2.18 7.82 7.11
N GLY A 99 2.24 9.15 7.20
CA GLY A 99 3.50 9.90 7.28
C GLY A 99 4.20 10.08 5.94
N LEU A 100 3.49 9.84 4.83
CA LEU A 100 3.95 10.15 3.47
C LEU A 100 3.73 11.63 3.14
N ILE A 101 4.52 12.16 2.20
CA ILE A 101 4.43 13.55 1.74
C ILE A 101 3.70 13.55 0.39
N PRO A 102 2.49 14.13 0.27
CA PRO A 102 1.76 14.17 -0.99
C PRO A 102 2.55 14.86 -2.11
N ASP A 103 2.49 14.31 -3.32
CA ASP A 103 2.96 14.93 -4.56
C ASP A 103 1.88 14.80 -5.66
N PRO A 104 1.00 15.81 -5.79
CA PRO A 104 -0.04 15.79 -6.81
C PRO A 104 0.50 15.77 -8.25
N ALA A 105 1.70 16.31 -8.49
CA ALA A 105 2.28 16.38 -9.84
C ALA A 105 2.72 15.00 -10.33
N PHE A 106 3.28 14.18 -9.43
CA PHE A 106 3.60 12.77 -9.74
C PHE A 106 2.37 11.86 -9.70
N GLY A 107 1.37 12.21 -8.89
CA GLY A 107 0.12 11.48 -8.70
C GLY A 107 0.17 10.37 -7.63
N TRP A 108 1.32 10.27 -6.95
CA TRP A 108 1.58 9.44 -5.75
C TRP A 108 2.53 10.17 -4.81
N PRO A 109 2.53 9.87 -3.50
CA PRO A 109 3.40 10.55 -2.55
C PRO A 109 4.90 10.44 -2.88
N ILE A 110 5.69 11.41 -2.42
CA ILE A 110 7.15 11.32 -2.46
C ILE A 110 7.59 10.03 -1.79
N GLY A 111 8.53 9.33 -2.44
CA GLY A 111 8.92 7.99 -2.02
C GLY A 111 8.25 6.88 -2.81
N PHE A 112 7.24 7.18 -3.63
CA PHE A 112 6.66 6.23 -4.57
C PHE A 112 7.39 6.28 -5.90
N SER A 113 7.70 5.12 -6.45
CA SER A 113 8.14 4.98 -7.84
C SER A 113 7.01 4.44 -8.71
N ARG A 114 7.12 4.64 -10.03
CA ARG A 114 6.16 4.13 -11.03
C ARG A 114 6.93 3.44 -12.14
N LYS A 115 6.43 2.28 -12.58
CA LYS A 115 6.87 1.60 -13.79
C LYS A 115 5.66 1.30 -14.66
N ALA A 116 5.73 1.74 -15.92
CA ALA A 116 4.60 1.67 -16.85
C ALA A 116 4.17 0.23 -17.19
N GLU A 117 5.10 -0.71 -17.15
CA GLU A 117 4.84 -2.12 -17.45
C GLU A 117 5.62 -3.03 -16.50
N VAL A 118 4.88 -3.86 -15.75
CA VAL A 118 5.44 -4.93 -14.92
C VAL A 118 4.91 -6.27 -15.40
N LYS A 119 5.77 -7.07 -16.05
CA LYS A 119 5.38 -8.30 -16.76
C LYS A 119 4.65 -9.31 -15.88
N HIS A 120 5.14 -9.54 -14.66
CA HIS A 120 4.51 -10.49 -13.74
C HIS A 120 3.22 -9.95 -13.10
N LEU A 121 2.85 -8.70 -13.36
CA LEU A 121 1.57 -8.11 -12.95
C LEU A 121 0.64 -7.89 -14.17
N GLY A 122 0.74 -8.78 -15.17
CA GLY A 122 -0.04 -8.72 -16.40
C GLY A 122 0.28 -7.51 -17.27
N GLY A 123 1.49 -6.95 -17.17
CA GLY A 123 1.91 -5.77 -17.93
C GLY A 123 1.29 -4.45 -17.45
N LEU A 124 0.62 -4.44 -16.29
CA LEU A 124 0.04 -3.21 -15.74
C LEU A 124 1.11 -2.22 -15.28
N SER A 125 0.75 -0.93 -15.29
CA SER A 125 1.50 0.09 -14.56
C SER A 125 1.40 -0.17 -13.06
N ALA A 126 2.54 -0.15 -12.38
CA ALA A 126 2.63 -0.44 -10.96
C ALA A 126 3.46 0.60 -10.21
N VAL A 127 3.17 0.69 -8.92
CA VAL A 127 3.89 1.52 -7.97
C VAL A 127 4.64 0.68 -6.97
N GLY A 128 5.75 1.25 -6.52
CA GLY A 128 6.63 0.71 -5.50
C GLY A 128 7.08 1.82 -4.57
N ILE A 129 7.94 1.48 -3.62
CA ILE A 129 8.61 2.45 -2.76
C ILE A 129 10.07 2.60 -3.15
N ASN A 130 10.60 3.82 -3.07
CA ASN A 130 11.98 4.14 -3.38
C ASN A 130 12.72 4.75 -2.19
N CYS A 131 13.95 5.24 -2.42
CA CYS A 131 14.79 5.90 -1.42
C CYS A 131 14.05 6.93 -0.55
N ALA A 132 13.26 7.80 -1.16
CA ALA A 132 12.62 8.91 -0.46
C ALA A 132 11.49 8.49 0.49
N SER A 133 10.95 7.27 0.33
CA SER A 133 9.95 6.73 1.27
C SER A 133 10.51 6.60 2.69
N CYS A 134 11.82 6.34 2.82
CA CYS A 134 12.52 6.14 4.07
C CYS A 134 13.45 7.31 4.43
N HIS A 135 13.95 8.04 3.43
CA HIS A 135 15.05 9.00 3.58
C HIS A 135 14.69 10.44 3.24
N VAL A 136 13.42 10.84 3.44
CA VAL A 136 12.97 12.23 3.35
C VAL A 136 12.06 12.56 4.52
N ALA A 137 12.24 13.75 5.09
CA ALA A 137 11.30 14.30 6.06
C ALA A 137 10.83 15.70 5.62
N GLN A 138 9.64 16.08 6.08
CA GLN A 138 9.12 17.43 5.92
C GLN A 138 8.68 17.97 7.28
N ILE A 139 9.19 19.15 7.64
CA ILE A 139 8.87 19.80 8.92
C ILE A 139 8.00 21.02 8.63
N HIS A 140 6.89 21.11 9.35
CA HIS A 140 6.04 22.30 9.39
C HIS A 140 6.41 23.12 10.62
N SER A 141 6.66 24.41 10.44
CA SER A 141 6.94 25.34 11.53
C SER A 141 5.85 26.41 11.55
N SER A 142 5.34 26.74 12.73
CA SER A 142 4.39 27.84 12.90
C SER A 142 4.98 29.21 12.50
N ALA A 143 6.31 29.33 12.49
CA ALA A 143 7.02 30.54 12.11
C ALA A 143 7.32 30.64 10.60
N ALA A 144 7.15 29.57 9.83
CA ALA A 144 7.45 29.53 8.40
C ALA A 144 6.18 29.31 7.59
N LYS A 145 6.01 30.09 6.50
CA LYS A 145 4.86 29.97 5.62
C LYS A 145 4.89 28.70 4.77
N GLU A 146 6.09 28.22 4.45
CA GLU A 146 6.32 27.01 3.65
C GLU A 146 7.00 25.93 4.51
N PRO A 147 6.61 24.66 4.35
CA PRO A 147 7.30 23.57 5.02
C PRO A 147 8.74 23.39 4.51
N ILE A 148 9.62 22.92 5.39
CA ILE A 148 11.02 22.63 5.07
C ILE A 148 11.15 21.15 4.73
N ARG A 149 11.65 20.84 3.53
CA ARG A 149 11.97 19.47 3.12
C ARG A 149 13.43 19.15 3.36
N ILE A 150 13.69 18.01 3.99
CA ILE A 150 15.04 17.58 4.40
C ILE A 150 15.33 16.23 3.76
N LEU A 151 16.25 16.22 2.80
CA LEU A 151 16.71 15.03 2.09
C LEU A 151 17.76 14.29 2.93
N GLY A 152 17.62 12.98 3.05
CA GLY A 152 18.49 12.12 3.85
C GLY A 152 18.09 11.96 5.31
N ALA A 153 17.04 12.66 5.74
CA ALA A 153 16.44 12.52 7.06
C ALA A 153 15.64 11.21 7.18
N THR A 154 15.49 10.71 8.40
CA THR A 154 14.55 9.62 8.71
C THR A 154 13.11 10.07 8.40
N SER A 155 12.45 9.35 7.51
CA SER A 155 11.03 9.51 7.19
C SER A 155 10.11 9.08 8.34
N HIS A 156 8.89 9.61 8.35
CA HIS A 156 7.81 9.17 9.24
C HIS A 156 6.88 8.15 8.60
N PHE A 157 7.19 7.66 7.40
CA PHE A 157 6.38 6.68 6.71
C PHE A 157 6.15 5.41 7.57
N ASN A 158 4.89 5.04 7.77
CA ASN A 158 4.48 3.79 8.39
C ASN A 158 4.36 2.71 7.30
N VAL A 159 5.50 2.18 6.88
CA VAL A 159 5.62 1.20 5.79
C VAL A 159 4.88 -0.11 6.08
N GLU A 160 4.90 -0.56 7.34
CA GLU A 160 4.22 -1.78 7.76
C GLU A 160 2.70 -1.62 7.68
N ALA A 161 2.16 -0.47 8.09
CA ALA A 161 0.72 -0.20 7.94
C ALA A 161 0.31 -0.09 6.48
N PHE A 162 1.13 0.53 5.62
CA PHE A 162 0.82 0.64 4.19
C PHE A 162 0.72 -0.74 3.52
N PHE A 163 1.79 -1.55 3.60
CA PHE A 163 1.77 -2.87 2.99
C PHE A 163 0.78 -3.80 3.70
N GLY A 164 0.59 -3.66 5.01
CA GLY A 164 -0.46 -4.34 5.76
C GLY A 164 -1.86 -4.06 5.17
N SER A 165 -2.20 -2.79 4.94
CA SER A 165 -3.47 -2.41 4.31
C SER A 165 -3.61 -2.97 2.89
N VAL A 166 -2.55 -2.94 2.08
CA VAL A 166 -2.57 -3.55 0.73
C VAL A 166 -2.82 -5.05 0.80
N LEU A 167 -2.10 -5.77 1.66
CA LEU A 167 -2.24 -7.22 1.82
C LEU A 167 -3.63 -7.58 2.35
N VAL A 168 -4.11 -6.91 3.40
CA VAL A 168 -5.47 -7.14 3.92
C VAL A 168 -6.52 -6.85 2.84
N ALA A 169 -6.34 -5.82 2.02
CA ALA A 169 -7.23 -5.55 0.90
C ALA A 169 -7.27 -6.70 -0.12
N THR A 170 -6.12 -7.33 -0.44
CA THR A 170 -6.10 -8.51 -1.32
C THR A 170 -6.94 -9.67 -0.75
N PHE A 171 -6.81 -9.95 0.56
CA PHE A 171 -7.59 -11.00 1.23
C PHE A 171 -9.07 -10.62 1.39
N LYS A 172 -9.41 -9.37 1.74
CA LYS A 172 -10.83 -8.96 1.79
C LYS A 172 -11.49 -9.09 0.42
N THR A 173 -10.76 -8.85 -0.67
CA THR A 173 -11.29 -8.90 -2.04
C THR A 173 -11.47 -10.33 -2.56
N SER A 174 -10.95 -11.36 -1.86
CA SER A 174 -11.27 -12.76 -2.23
C SER A 174 -12.70 -13.18 -1.87
N GLU A 175 -13.44 -12.35 -1.14
CA GLU A 175 -14.86 -12.56 -0.89
C GLU A 175 -15.70 -12.06 -2.08
N PRO A 176 -16.67 -12.84 -2.61
CA PRO A 176 -17.43 -12.47 -3.81
C PRO A 176 -18.10 -11.09 -3.74
N ALA A 177 -18.65 -10.71 -2.58
CA ALA A 177 -19.28 -9.39 -2.41
C ALA A 177 -18.29 -8.24 -2.56
N ASN A 178 -17.08 -8.41 -2.01
CA ASN A 178 -16.02 -7.40 -2.11
C ASN A 178 -15.38 -7.40 -3.50
N MET A 179 -15.24 -8.57 -4.14
CA MET A 179 -14.81 -8.68 -5.53
C MET A 179 -15.76 -7.91 -6.46
N LYS A 180 -17.08 -8.01 -6.28
CA LYS A 180 -18.04 -7.20 -7.06
C LYS A 180 -17.75 -5.71 -6.98
N LEU A 181 -17.59 -5.20 -5.75
CA LEU A 181 -17.28 -3.78 -5.51
C LEU A 181 -15.95 -3.38 -6.15
N PHE A 182 -14.94 -4.22 -6.00
CA PHE A 182 -13.63 -4.03 -6.59
C PHE A 182 -13.69 -3.95 -8.11
N LEU A 183 -14.30 -4.94 -8.78
CA LEU A 183 -14.41 -4.97 -10.24
C LEU A 183 -15.23 -3.79 -10.77
N GLY A 184 -16.28 -3.37 -10.04
CA GLY A 184 -17.06 -2.18 -10.37
C GLY A 184 -16.21 -0.90 -10.42
N VAL A 185 -15.27 -0.74 -9.49
CA VAL A 185 -14.32 0.38 -9.51
C VAL A 185 -13.22 0.17 -10.55
N TYR A 186 -12.64 -1.03 -10.59
CA TYR A 186 -11.48 -1.36 -11.41
C TYR A 186 -11.79 -1.25 -12.90
N PHE A 187 -12.92 -1.82 -13.36
CA PHE A 187 -13.32 -1.75 -14.77
C PHE A 187 -14.16 -0.52 -15.10
N SER A 188 -14.90 0.04 -14.14
CA SER A 188 -15.84 1.15 -14.39
C SER A 188 -16.78 0.90 -15.59
N ASN A 189 -17.22 -0.35 -15.75
CA ASN A 189 -18.01 -0.81 -16.89
C ASN A 189 -19.51 -0.88 -16.53
N PRO A 190 -20.42 -0.22 -17.27
CA PRO A 190 -21.85 -0.17 -16.94
C PRO A 190 -22.56 -1.52 -17.06
N SER A 191 -22.01 -2.45 -17.85
CA SER A 191 -22.57 -3.80 -18.03
C SER A 191 -22.24 -4.75 -16.87
N LEU A 192 -21.38 -4.33 -15.93
CA LEU A 192 -20.87 -5.19 -14.86
C LEU A 192 -21.95 -5.67 -13.91
N ASP A 193 -22.84 -4.79 -13.46
CA ASP A 193 -23.89 -5.16 -12.50
C ASP A 193 -24.86 -6.20 -13.11
N PRO A 194 -25.47 -5.98 -14.29
CA PRO A 194 -26.30 -7.00 -14.93
C PRO A 194 -25.56 -8.31 -15.19
N ALA A 195 -24.31 -8.23 -15.66
CA ALA A 195 -23.51 -9.42 -15.96
C ALA A 195 -23.13 -10.19 -14.69
N TRP A 196 -22.89 -9.49 -13.58
CA TRP A 196 -22.65 -10.10 -12.28
C TRP A 196 -23.88 -10.89 -11.82
N GLU A 197 -25.07 -10.28 -11.84
CA GLU A 197 -26.31 -10.96 -11.42
C GLU A 197 -26.58 -12.21 -12.28
N ALA A 198 -26.31 -12.12 -13.59
CA ALA A 198 -26.47 -13.26 -14.50
C ALA A 198 -25.46 -14.40 -14.26
N GLN A 199 -24.27 -14.10 -13.74
CA GLN A 199 -23.14 -15.04 -13.62
C GLN A 199 -22.76 -15.37 -12.18
N GLN A 200 -23.48 -14.86 -11.18
CA GLN A 200 -23.10 -14.88 -9.76
C GLN A 200 -22.72 -16.27 -9.24
N ALA A 201 -23.50 -17.30 -9.59
CA ALA A 201 -23.24 -18.68 -9.16
C ALA A 201 -21.88 -19.18 -9.68
N LYS A 202 -21.59 -18.94 -10.96
CA LYS A 202 -20.33 -19.32 -11.60
C LYS A 202 -19.14 -18.53 -11.05
N ILE A 203 -19.32 -17.24 -10.78
CA ILE A 203 -18.28 -16.40 -10.16
C ILE A 203 -17.94 -16.95 -8.77
N THR A 204 -18.96 -17.23 -7.95
CA THR A 204 -18.78 -17.76 -6.59
C THR A 204 -18.09 -19.12 -6.61
N GLU A 205 -18.48 -20.01 -7.52
CA GLU A 205 -17.85 -21.32 -7.70
C GLU A 205 -16.39 -21.20 -8.15
N ALA A 206 -16.10 -20.36 -9.15
CA ALA A 206 -14.75 -20.14 -9.65
C ALA A 206 -13.83 -19.58 -8.55
N MET A 207 -14.30 -18.58 -7.80
CA MET A 207 -13.55 -18.01 -6.67
C MET A 207 -13.36 -19.03 -5.54
N ALA A 208 -14.38 -19.82 -5.19
CA ALA A 208 -14.26 -20.84 -4.15
C ALA A 208 -13.29 -21.98 -4.53
N GLY A 209 -13.12 -22.26 -5.83
CA GLY A 209 -12.19 -23.27 -6.34
C GLY A 209 -10.72 -22.88 -6.24
N ASP A 210 -10.42 -21.59 -6.11
CA ASP A 210 -9.08 -21.02 -5.93
C ASP A 210 -9.15 -19.65 -5.24
N PRO A 211 -9.52 -19.61 -3.94
CA PRO A 211 -9.88 -18.36 -3.24
C PRO A 211 -8.74 -17.37 -3.14
N PHE A 212 -7.50 -17.84 -3.29
CA PHE A 212 -6.32 -17.00 -3.21
C PHE A 212 -5.56 -16.91 -4.53
N GLY A 213 -6.02 -17.52 -5.62
CA GLY A 213 -5.35 -17.42 -6.92
C GLY A 213 -4.01 -18.15 -6.99
N GLY A 214 -3.67 -18.97 -5.98
CA GLY A 214 -2.39 -19.65 -5.82
C GLY A 214 -2.44 -21.11 -6.23
N LYS A 215 -3.58 -21.61 -6.73
CA LYS A 215 -3.71 -23.00 -7.15
C LYS A 215 -2.65 -23.37 -8.20
N ASP A 216 -2.04 -24.53 -8.00
CA ASP A 216 -0.97 -25.09 -8.84
C ASP A 216 0.35 -24.31 -8.88
N ALA A 217 0.50 -23.21 -8.13
CA ALA A 217 1.77 -22.51 -7.94
C ALA A 217 2.59 -23.16 -6.81
N ALA A 218 3.92 -23.29 -7.00
CA ALA A 218 4.79 -23.64 -5.89
C ALA A 218 4.95 -22.44 -4.93
N PRO A 219 5.36 -22.66 -3.67
CA PRO A 219 5.62 -21.57 -2.74
C PRO A 219 6.61 -20.55 -3.30
N GLY A 220 6.16 -19.30 -3.45
CA GLY A 220 6.98 -18.19 -3.99
C GLY A 220 6.94 -18.04 -5.51
N ASP A 221 6.30 -18.95 -6.24
CA ASP A 221 6.08 -18.79 -7.68
C ASP A 221 5.04 -17.71 -7.97
N LEU A 222 5.07 -17.19 -9.20
CA LEU A 222 4.10 -16.23 -9.71
C LEU A 222 3.20 -16.90 -10.73
N GLN A 223 1.92 -16.55 -10.73
CA GLN A 223 0.96 -16.97 -11.74
C GLN A 223 1.23 -16.25 -13.06
N PRO A 224 1.16 -16.94 -14.21
CA PRO A 224 1.12 -16.28 -15.50
C PRO A 224 -0.21 -15.54 -15.66
N ILE A 225 -0.13 -14.29 -16.14
CA ILE A 225 -1.30 -13.44 -16.38
C ILE A 225 -1.07 -12.67 -17.68
N ALA A 226 -1.95 -12.84 -18.66
CA ALA A 226 -1.94 -12.05 -19.88
C ALA A 226 -2.69 -10.71 -19.68
N PRO A 227 -2.26 -9.61 -20.34
CA PRO A 227 -2.93 -8.32 -20.20
C PRO A 227 -4.44 -8.35 -20.48
N ALA A 228 -4.87 -9.16 -21.46
CA ALA A 228 -6.28 -9.30 -21.83
C ALA A 228 -7.16 -9.91 -20.71
N GLU A 229 -6.57 -10.67 -19.78
CA GLU A 229 -7.30 -11.22 -18.64
C GLU A 229 -7.66 -10.14 -17.60
N LEU A 230 -6.96 -9.00 -17.64
CA LEU A 230 -7.09 -7.88 -16.72
C LEU A 230 -7.88 -6.70 -17.31
N GLU A 231 -8.49 -6.88 -18.48
CA GLU A 231 -9.33 -5.89 -19.15
C GLU A 231 -10.68 -6.53 -19.48
N LEU A 232 -11.77 -5.77 -19.31
CA LEU A 232 -13.14 -6.28 -19.49
C LEU A 232 -13.76 -5.71 -20.76
N GLY A 233 -14.32 -6.59 -21.60
CA GLY A 233 -15.09 -6.18 -22.78
C GLY A 233 -16.37 -5.41 -22.44
N ASN A 234 -16.92 -4.70 -23.40
CA ASN A 234 -18.11 -3.85 -23.20
C ASN A 234 -19.36 -4.61 -22.73
N ASP A 235 -19.47 -5.89 -23.09
CA ASP A 235 -20.57 -6.78 -22.71
C ASP A 235 -20.36 -7.45 -21.35
N ALA A 236 -19.19 -7.27 -20.72
CA ALA A 236 -18.79 -7.96 -19.50
C ALA A 236 -18.99 -9.49 -19.58
N ALA A 237 -18.69 -10.08 -20.75
CA ALA A 237 -18.61 -11.53 -20.88
C ALA A 237 -17.49 -12.11 -20.00
N GLU A 238 -17.58 -13.39 -19.66
CA GLU A 238 -16.53 -14.13 -18.94
C GLU A 238 -16.12 -13.51 -17.58
N LEU A 239 -17.06 -12.87 -16.87
CA LEU A 239 -16.81 -12.32 -15.53
C LEU A 239 -16.24 -13.34 -14.51
N PRO A 240 -16.67 -14.63 -14.50
CA PRO A 240 -16.03 -15.63 -13.64
C PRO A 240 -14.53 -15.75 -13.86
N GLN A 241 -14.08 -15.71 -15.11
CA GLN A 241 -12.67 -15.78 -15.48
C GLN A 241 -11.94 -14.51 -15.07
N HIS A 242 -12.50 -13.34 -15.34
CA HIS A 242 -11.90 -12.06 -14.89
C HIS A 242 -11.79 -11.97 -13.36
N ALA A 243 -12.79 -12.44 -12.62
CA ALA A 243 -12.73 -12.51 -11.16
C ALA A 243 -11.59 -13.43 -10.69
N HIS A 244 -11.43 -14.61 -11.31
CA HIS A 244 -10.32 -15.51 -11.00
C HIS A 244 -8.95 -14.93 -11.39
N SER A 245 -8.82 -14.26 -12.53
CA SER A 245 -7.59 -13.59 -12.93
C SER A 245 -7.20 -12.45 -11.97
N MET A 246 -8.17 -11.78 -11.34
CA MET A 246 -7.87 -10.84 -10.24
C MET A 246 -7.31 -11.55 -9.00
N LEU A 247 -7.80 -12.74 -8.65
CA LEU A 247 -7.22 -13.53 -7.56
C LEU A 247 -5.76 -13.92 -7.87
N LYS A 248 -5.46 -14.32 -9.11
CA LYS A 248 -4.08 -14.56 -9.55
C LYS A 248 -3.20 -13.31 -9.45
N LEU A 249 -3.74 -12.14 -9.84
CA LEU A 249 -3.02 -10.88 -9.72
C LEU A 249 -2.73 -10.56 -8.24
N PHE A 250 -3.69 -10.81 -7.35
CA PHE A 250 -3.52 -10.64 -5.91
C PHE A 250 -2.49 -11.60 -5.32
N HIS A 251 -2.47 -12.85 -5.78
CA HIS A 251 -1.40 -13.80 -5.48
C HIS A 251 -0.03 -13.23 -5.87
N ASN A 252 0.13 -12.72 -7.10
CA ASN A 252 1.42 -12.15 -7.53
C ASN A 252 1.85 -10.93 -6.68
N ILE A 253 0.90 -10.08 -6.24
CA ILE A 253 1.19 -8.97 -5.32
C ILE A 253 1.70 -9.50 -3.98
N ARG A 254 1.05 -10.52 -3.39
CA ARG A 254 1.47 -11.12 -2.12
C ARG A 254 2.81 -11.84 -2.24
N ALA A 255 3.00 -12.63 -3.29
CA ALA A 255 4.24 -13.35 -3.56
C ALA A 255 5.43 -12.40 -3.76
N ALA A 256 5.24 -11.29 -4.50
CA ALA A 256 6.27 -10.26 -4.67
C ALA A 256 6.65 -9.56 -3.33
N LEU A 257 5.75 -9.61 -2.34
CA LEU A 257 5.98 -9.13 -0.97
C LEU A 257 6.43 -10.25 -0.02
N HIS A 258 6.69 -11.47 -0.52
CA HIS A 258 7.07 -12.65 0.27
C HIS A 258 6.04 -13.01 1.34
N VAL A 259 4.76 -12.79 1.03
CA VAL A 259 3.64 -13.12 1.89
C VAL A 259 2.98 -14.39 1.34
N PRO A 260 2.92 -15.47 2.12
CA PRO A 260 2.22 -16.68 1.70
C PRO A 260 0.72 -16.42 1.53
N ASP A 261 0.08 -17.21 0.66
CA ASP A 261 -1.38 -17.13 0.44
C ASP A 261 -2.20 -17.55 1.67
N GLN A 262 -1.55 -18.13 2.68
CA GLN A 262 -2.12 -18.31 4.01
C GLN A 262 -1.53 -17.25 4.94
N PRO A 263 -2.35 -16.34 5.49
CA PRO A 263 -1.85 -15.36 6.45
C PRO A 263 -1.28 -16.08 7.69
N PRO A 264 -0.20 -15.58 8.28
CA PRO A 264 0.38 -16.20 9.47
C PRO A 264 -0.61 -16.13 10.65
N GLU A 265 -0.64 -17.17 11.49
CA GLU A 265 -1.51 -17.21 12.68
C GLU A 265 -1.24 -16.07 13.67
N LYS A 266 -0.02 -15.52 13.64
CA LYS A 266 0.41 -14.40 14.46
C LYS A 266 1.15 -13.38 13.62
N ILE A 267 0.68 -12.13 13.67
CA ILE A 267 1.37 -10.98 13.08
C ILE A 267 2.21 -10.33 14.19
N PRO A 268 3.47 -9.94 13.91
CA PRO A 268 4.26 -9.14 14.85
C PRO A 268 3.54 -7.85 15.26
N PRO A 269 3.82 -7.28 16.45
CA PRO A 269 3.30 -5.98 16.82
C PRO A 269 3.71 -4.90 15.80
N ALA A 270 2.84 -3.92 15.54
CA ALA A 270 3.14 -2.86 14.59
C ALA A 270 4.29 -1.95 15.08
N SER A 271 5.34 -1.79 14.27
CA SER A 271 6.51 -0.93 14.56
C SER A 271 6.17 0.55 14.69
N GLY A 272 5.10 0.98 14.02
CA GLY A 272 4.64 2.36 14.01
C GLY A 272 5.44 3.26 13.04
N PRO A 273 5.10 4.57 12.98
CA PRO A 273 5.65 5.50 12.00
C PRO A 273 7.18 5.62 12.02
N GLY A 274 7.80 5.53 10.83
CA GLY A 274 9.24 5.70 10.63
C GLY A 274 10.10 4.57 11.19
N ARG A 275 9.51 3.41 11.48
CA ARG A 275 10.19 2.23 12.03
C ARG A 275 9.85 0.97 11.24
N ASN A 276 10.76 -0.01 11.25
CA ASN A 276 10.44 -1.38 10.84
C ASN A 276 11.17 -2.41 11.71
N ASP A 277 10.63 -3.64 11.70
CA ASP A 277 11.34 -4.85 12.12
C ASP A 277 11.42 -5.84 10.95
N ALA A 278 12.20 -5.48 9.92
CA ALA A 278 12.28 -6.28 8.70
C ALA A 278 12.74 -7.73 8.94
N PHE A 279 13.69 -7.94 9.86
CA PHE A 279 14.18 -9.29 10.19
C PHE A 279 13.16 -10.09 11.01
N GLY A 280 12.46 -9.46 11.96
CA GLY A 280 11.37 -10.10 12.69
C GLY A 280 10.25 -10.55 11.76
N ILE A 281 9.83 -9.69 10.83
CA ILE A 281 8.82 -10.00 9.80
C ILE A 281 9.30 -11.12 8.89
N LEU A 282 10.56 -11.05 8.42
CA LEU A 282 11.13 -12.07 7.55
C LEU A 282 11.17 -13.45 8.22
N ALA A 283 11.71 -13.52 9.44
CA ALA A 283 11.84 -14.78 10.16
C ALA A 283 10.46 -15.38 10.50
N ALA A 284 9.47 -14.54 10.77
CA ALA A 284 8.08 -14.98 10.91
C ALA A 284 7.53 -15.54 9.59
N SER A 285 7.69 -14.82 8.47
CA SER A 285 7.15 -15.23 7.16
C SER A 285 7.82 -16.48 6.59
N LEU A 286 9.15 -16.54 6.58
CA LEU A 286 9.91 -17.62 5.92
C LEU A 286 10.12 -18.84 6.81
N LEU A 287 10.31 -18.66 8.12
CA LEU A 287 10.74 -19.72 9.02
C LEU A 287 9.69 -20.09 10.07
N ASN A 288 8.55 -19.38 10.10
CA ASN A 288 7.57 -19.45 11.18
C ASN A 288 8.23 -19.30 12.58
N LYS A 289 9.30 -18.49 12.66
CA LYS A 289 10.12 -18.28 13.86
C LYS A 289 10.19 -16.80 14.19
N PRO A 290 9.22 -16.25 14.94
CA PRO A 290 9.27 -14.84 15.33
C PRO A 290 10.53 -14.58 16.15
N GLN A 291 11.27 -13.53 15.77
CA GLN A 291 12.38 -13.02 16.59
C GLN A 291 11.81 -12.13 17.71
N PRO A 292 12.60 -11.88 18.78
CA PRO A 292 12.25 -10.85 19.75
C PRO A 292 11.98 -9.54 19.03
N TYR A 293 10.79 -8.98 19.25
CA TYR A 293 10.33 -7.76 18.59
C TYR A 293 11.26 -6.58 18.89
N ALA A 294 11.89 -6.03 17.85
CA ALA A 294 12.94 -5.03 17.98
C ALA A 294 12.85 -3.96 16.86
N PRO A 295 11.78 -3.15 16.82
CA PRO A 295 11.59 -2.17 15.76
C PRO A 295 12.66 -1.08 15.82
N THR A 296 13.31 -0.81 14.68
CA THR A 296 14.33 0.25 14.54
C THR A 296 13.82 1.38 13.66
N LYS A 297 14.29 2.61 13.89
CA LYS A 297 13.98 3.74 12.98
C LYS A 297 14.69 3.57 11.64
N PHE A 298 14.10 4.09 10.56
CA PHE A 298 14.83 4.21 9.31
C PHE A 298 16.10 5.03 9.51
N GLY A 299 17.13 4.62 8.79
CA GLY A 299 18.42 5.26 8.89
C GLY A 299 18.47 6.67 8.38
N LEU A 300 19.26 7.50 9.05
CA LEU A 300 19.78 8.72 8.43
C LEU A 300 20.95 8.36 7.52
N VAL A 301 21.02 8.99 6.34
CA VAL A 301 22.03 8.66 5.32
C VAL A 301 23.22 9.62 5.31
N TRP A 302 23.15 10.73 6.04
CA TRP A 302 24.30 11.61 6.22
C TRP A 302 25.41 10.90 6.97
N ASP A 303 26.64 11.10 6.51
CA ASP A 303 27.85 10.52 7.09
C ASP A 303 27.77 8.98 7.25
N ILE A 304 26.99 8.30 6.39
CA ILE A 304 26.85 6.83 6.45
C ILE A 304 28.20 6.13 6.23
N ASP A 305 29.09 6.74 5.44
CA ASP A 305 30.47 6.32 5.21
C ASP A 305 31.34 6.34 6.48
N LYS A 306 30.97 7.14 7.48
CA LYS A 306 31.68 7.26 8.76
C LYS A 306 31.14 6.32 9.84
N ARG A 307 30.06 5.58 9.57
CA ARG A 307 29.42 4.71 10.56
C ARG A 307 30.14 3.37 10.69
N THR A 308 30.36 2.92 11.92
CA THR A 308 30.97 1.62 12.21
C THR A 308 30.03 0.43 11.99
N TRP A 309 28.73 0.61 12.24
CA TRP A 309 27.71 -0.44 12.13
C TRP A 309 26.81 -0.18 10.93
N VAL A 310 26.55 -1.21 10.12
CA VAL A 310 25.75 -1.09 8.88
C VAL A 310 24.26 -1.40 9.09
N HIS A 311 23.90 -2.02 10.22
CA HIS A 311 22.52 -2.14 10.68
C HIS A 311 22.25 -1.18 11.85
N TRP A 312 20.99 -0.76 11.97
CA TRP A 312 20.54 0.18 13.00
C TRP A 312 20.40 -0.41 14.39
N ASP A 313 20.32 -1.74 14.49
CA ASP A 313 20.42 -2.48 15.75
C ASP A 313 21.87 -2.67 16.23
N GLY A 314 22.86 -2.25 15.44
CA GLY A 314 24.28 -2.34 15.80
C GLY A 314 24.87 -3.76 15.75
N ASN A 315 24.26 -4.71 15.02
CA ASN A 315 24.68 -6.12 15.07
C ASN A 315 25.73 -6.54 14.01
N THR A 316 25.97 -5.75 12.95
CA THR A 316 26.94 -6.09 11.90
C THR A 316 27.76 -4.89 11.46
N LYS A 317 29.04 -5.14 11.18
CA LYS A 317 29.99 -4.19 10.56
C LYS A 317 30.31 -4.53 9.11
N SER A 318 29.70 -5.58 8.56
CA SER A 318 30.01 -6.07 7.20
C SER A 318 28.95 -5.58 6.21
N PRO A 319 29.29 -4.63 5.31
CA PRO A 319 28.37 -4.17 4.27
C PRO A 319 27.95 -5.30 3.33
N ILE A 320 28.86 -6.24 3.02
CA ILE A 320 28.58 -7.39 2.16
C ILE A 320 27.58 -8.32 2.84
N ALA A 321 27.79 -8.66 4.12
CA ALA A 321 26.86 -9.51 4.84
C ALA A 321 25.47 -8.86 4.95
N ARG A 322 25.42 -7.55 5.21
CA ARG A 322 24.17 -6.79 5.21
C ARG A 322 23.46 -6.86 3.87
N ASN A 323 24.17 -6.63 2.76
CA ASN A 323 23.57 -6.63 1.44
C ASN A 323 23.09 -8.03 1.06
N LEU A 324 23.88 -9.07 1.35
CA LEU A 324 23.47 -10.46 1.12
C LEU A 324 22.21 -10.80 1.92
N LEU A 325 22.17 -10.49 3.22
CA LEU A 325 21.00 -10.74 4.07
C LEU A 325 19.77 -9.95 3.63
N ALA A 326 19.94 -8.68 3.23
CA ALA A 326 18.86 -7.87 2.70
C ALA A 326 18.32 -8.44 1.38
N SER A 327 19.21 -8.89 0.48
CA SER A 327 18.82 -9.56 -0.77
C SER A 327 18.07 -10.86 -0.50
N LEU A 328 18.54 -11.70 0.41
CA LEU A 328 17.85 -12.92 0.82
C LEU A 328 16.50 -12.61 1.49
N GLY A 329 16.46 -11.55 2.29
CA GLY A 329 15.24 -11.09 2.93
C GLY A 329 14.19 -10.57 1.93
N LEU A 330 14.63 -10.08 0.78
CA LEU A 330 13.78 -9.69 -0.34
C LEU A 330 13.63 -10.82 -1.39
N GLY A 331 13.91 -12.06 -0.98
CA GLY A 331 13.71 -13.28 -1.78
C GLY A 331 14.58 -13.41 -3.02
N ALA A 332 15.76 -12.78 -3.02
CA ALA A 332 16.78 -13.14 -4.00
C ALA A 332 17.04 -14.66 -3.91
N PRO A 333 16.82 -15.43 -4.99
CA PRO A 333 17.03 -16.86 -4.94
C PRO A 333 18.51 -17.14 -4.71
N LEU A 334 18.79 -18.11 -3.83
CA LEU A 334 20.14 -18.67 -3.67
C LEU A 334 20.43 -19.61 -4.86
N HIS A 335 20.68 -19.02 -6.02
CA HIS A 335 21.23 -19.75 -7.16
C HIS A 335 22.76 -19.56 -7.15
N GLY A 336 23.46 -20.61 -6.71
CA GLY A 336 24.91 -20.77 -6.85
C GLY A 336 25.23 -21.78 -7.93
#